data_AF-A0A4Y2J439-F1
#
_entry.id   AF-A0A4Y2J439-F1
#
_cell.length_a   1.000
_cell.length_b   1.000
_cell.length_c   1.000
_cell.angle_alpha   90.00
_cell.angle_beta   90.00
_cell.angle_gamma   90.00
#
_symmetry.space_group_name_H-M   'P 1'
#
loop_
_entity.id
_entity.type
_entity.pdbx_description
1 polymer ?
#
loop_
_entity_poly.entity_id
_entity_poly.type
_entity_poly.pdbx_seq_one_letter_code
_entity_poly.pdbx_strand_id
1 'polypeptide(L)'
;MGSDLIPYYAGSVNMLYQSNIRNALHRNPNVMYKKLKAKPLPLSERHIDSSLNFVRKYLVAGSNWNDVTFLDEKKFNLDEPDGFKFDWYDLHKEHPLFSKRQFVI
;
A
#
# COMPACT_ATOMS: atom_id res chain seq x y z
N MET A 1 23.34 40.58 -56.49
CA MET A 1 24.01 39.40 -55.90
C MET A 1 23.65 39.41 -54.42
N GLY A 2 22.59 38.78 -53.93
CA GLY A 2 21.93 37.55 -54.38
C GLY A 2 22.55 36.37 -53.62
N SER A 3 21.91 35.99 -52.50
CA SER A 3 21.88 34.68 -51.79
C SER A 3 21.82 34.96 -50.27
N ASP A 4 20.63 35.11 -49.67
CA ASP A 4 19.73 34.05 -49.19
C ASP A 4 20.29 33.21 -48.02
N LEU A 5 19.68 33.46 -46.85
CA LEU A 5 19.16 32.51 -45.85
C LEU A 5 19.87 31.15 -45.69
N ILE A 6 20.38 30.88 -44.48
CA ILE A 6 19.90 29.77 -43.60
C ILE A 6 20.08 30.18 -42.12
N PRO A 7 19.02 30.25 -41.29
CA PRO A 7 19.18 30.21 -39.84
C PRO A 7 19.53 28.77 -39.43
N TYR A 8 20.69 28.57 -38.81
CA TYR A 8 21.05 27.27 -38.24
C TYR A 8 20.05 26.94 -37.13
N TYR A 9 19.11 26.04 -37.45
CA TYR A 9 18.39 25.24 -36.50
C TYR A 9 19.40 24.43 -35.68
N ALA A 10 19.88 24.99 -34.57
CA ALA A 10 20.41 24.18 -33.49
C ALA A 10 19.20 23.56 -32.76
N GLY A 11 18.67 22.51 -33.39
CA GLY A 11 17.62 21.69 -32.82
C GLY A 11 17.99 21.24 -31.42
N SER A 12 17.04 21.39 -30.50
CA SER A 12 16.75 20.43 -29.45
C SER A 12 17.96 19.72 -28.83
N VAL A 13 18.90 20.48 -28.26
CA VAL A 13 19.90 19.88 -27.36
C VAL A 13 19.22 19.70 -26.00
N ASN A 14 18.49 18.58 -25.89
CA ASN A 14 17.98 17.95 -24.68
C ASN A 14 17.75 18.88 -23.49
N MET A 15 16.60 19.55 -23.53
CA MET A 15 15.97 20.25 -22.41
C MET A 15 15.42 19.24 -21.38
N LEU A 16 16.26 18.35 -20.84
CA LEU A 16 15.91 17.46 -19.75
C LEU A 16 17.03 17.47 -18.70
N TYR A 17 17.23 18.66 -18.13
CA TYR A 17 17.78 18.79 -16.78
C TYR A 17 17.03 17.78 -15.90
N GLN A 18 17.77 16.78 -15.42
CA GLN A 18 17.33 15.62 -14.65
C GLN A 18 15.91 15.79 -14.10
N SER A 19 14.92 15.23 -14.80
CA SER A 19 13.57 15.21 -14.25
C SER A 19 13.65 14.54 -12.88
N ASN A 20 13.33 15.28 -11.82
CA ASN A 20 13.25 14.74 -10.46
C ASN A 20 12.56 13.37 -10.54
N ILE A 21 13.18 12.33 -9.97
CA ILE A 21 12.71 10.94 -10.06
C ILE A 21 11.20 10.85 -9.81
N ARG A 22 10.69 11.64 -8.86
CA ARG A 22 9.26 11.76 -8.58
C ARG A 22 8.43 12.19 -9.80
N ASN A 23 8.87 13.19 -10.55
CA ASN A 23 8.21 13.66 -11.77
C ASN A 23 8.28 12.62 -12.88
N ALA A 24 9.41 11.90 -13.00
CA ALA A 24 9.53 10.81 -13.96
C ALA A 24 8.56 9.66 -13.65
N LEU A 25 8.42 9.30 -12.37
CA LEU A 25 7.46 8.28 -11.91
C LEU A 25 6.01 8.73 -12.11
N HIS A 26 5.67 9.98 -11.80
CA HIS A 26 4.32 10.52 -12.04
C HIS A 26 3.93 10.54 -13.52
N ARG A 27 4.88 10.70 -14.43
CA ARG A 27 4.64 10.70 -15.88
C ARG A 27 4.54 9.29 -16.46
N ASN A 28 4.99 8.28 -15.73
CA ASN A 28 5.00 6.90 -16.22
C ASN A 28 3.62 6.25 -15.96
N PRO A 29 2.85 5.90 -17.01
CA PRO A 29 1.53 5.28 -16.84
C PRO A 29 1.61 3.86 -16.25
N ASN A 30 2.78 3.23 -16.32
CA ASN A 30 3.00 1.88 -15.82
C ASN A 30 3.39 1.85 -14.35
N VAL A 31 3.51 3.00 -13.68
CA VAL A 31 3.88 3.08 -12.26
C VAL A 31 2.84 3.88 -11.48
N MET A 32 2.44 3.37 -10.33
CA MET A 32 1.45 4.01 -9.46
C MET A 32 1.94 4.11 -8.02
N TYR A 33 1.69 5.26 -7.39
CA TYR A 33 1.90 5.46 -5.96
C TYR A 33 0.65 5.03 -5.18
N LYS A 34 0.74 3.98 -4.35
CA LYS A 34 -0.41 3.44 -3.60
C LYS A 34 -0.01 2.93 -2.22
N LYS A 35 -1.01 2.78 -1.35
CA LYS A 35 -0.84 2.16 -0.04
C LYS A 35 -0.53 0.66 -0.19
N LEU A 36 0.48 0.16 0.51
CA LEU A 36 0.79 -1.28 0.58
C LEU A 36 -0.41 -2.04 1.15
N LYS A 37 -0.78 -3.14 0.50
CA LYS A 37 -1.71 -4.10 1.08
C LYS A 37 -0.97 -4.91 2.14
N ALA A 38 -1.62 -5.08 3.29
CA ALA A 38 -1.09 -5.96 4.31
C ALA A 38 -1.26 -7.42 3.87
N LYS A 39 -0.25 -8.24 4.16
CA LYS A 39 -0.35 -9.69 3.98
C LYS A 39 -1.45 -10.22 4.91
N PRO A 40 -2.44 -10.96 4.40
CA PRO A 40 -3.38 -11.65 5.28
C PRO A 40 -2.59 -12.64 6.14
N LEU A 41 -2.87 -12.66 7.45
CA LEU A 41 -2.27 -13.69 8.30
C LEU A 41 -2.88 -15.04 7.92
N PRO A 42 -2.06 -16.09 7.75
CA PRO A 42 -2.59 -17.42 7.51
C PRO A 42 -3.42 -17.82 8.74
N LEU A 43 -4.71 -18.07 8.53
CA LEU A 43 -5.56 -18.64 9.55
C LEU A 43 -5.35 -20.16 9.56
N SER A 44 -5.08 -20.70 10.75
CA SER A 44 -5.17 -22.14 10.97
C SER A 44 -6.63 -22.59 10.86
N GLU A 45 -6.86 -23.81 10.36
CA GLU A 45 -8.17 -24.47 10.34
C GLU A 45 -8.87 -24.38 11.71
N ARG A 46 -8.12 -24.60 12.80
CA ARG A 46 -8.62 -24.45 14.18
C ARG A 46 -9.19 -23.06 14.47
N HIS A 47 -8.57 -21.99 13.95
CA HIS A 47 -9.07 -20.62 14.15
C HIS A 47 -10.36 -20.38 13.38
N ILE A 48 -10.46 -20.95 12.17
CA ILE A 48 -11.67 -20.87 11.34
C ILE A 48 -12.82 -21.58 12.07
N ASP A 49 -12.60 -22.81 12.51
CA ASP A 49 -13.62 -23.61 13.21
C ASP A 49 -14.08 -22.95 14.52
N SER A 50 -13.14 -22.44 15.31
CA SER A 50 -13.46 -21.71 16.54
C SER A 50 -14.34 -20.48 16.27
N SER A 51 -14.00 -19.71 15.22
CA SER A 51 -14.78 -18.54 14.81
C SER A 51 -16.19 -18.92 14.35
N LEU A 52 -16.32 -19.98 13.55
CA LEU A 52 -17.62 -20.48 13.09
C LEU A 52 -18.49 -20.96 14.26
N ASN A 53 -17.90 -21.70 15.20
CA ASN A 53 -18.62 -22.18 16.38
C ASN A 53 -19.06 -21.03 17.30
N PHE A 54 -18.22 -19.99 17.45
CA PHE A 54 -18.59 -18.79 18.18
C PHE A 54 -19.80 -18.09 17.54
N VAL A 55 -19.78 -17.87 16.23
CA VAL A 55 -20.90 -17.23 15.49
C VAL A 55 -22.17 -18.06 15.62
N ARG A 56 -22.11 -19.37 15.42
CA ARG A 56 -23.27 -20.26 15.59
C ARG A 56 -23.85 -20.17 17.00
N LYS A 57 -22.99 -20.16 18.02
CA LYS A 57 -23.40 -20.15 19.42
C LYS A 57 -24.01 -18.83 19.86
N TYR A 58 -23.42 -17.70 19.48
CA TYR A 58 -23.81 -16.40 20.06
C TYR A 58 -24.61 -15.51 19.11
N LEU A 59 -24.39 -15.61 17.80
CA LEU A 59 -25.11 -14.81 16.80
C LEU A 59 -26.42 -15.49 16.37
N VAL A 60 -26.36 -16.77 16.02
CA VAL A 60 -27.54 -17.49 15.47
C VAL A 60 -28.52 -17.88 16.57
N ALA A 61 -28.03 -18.27 17.75
CA ALA A 61 -28.89 -18.66 18.87
C ALA A 61 -29.51 -17.47 19.64
N GLY A 62 -29.21 -16.22 19.24
CA GLY A 62 -29.82 -15.01 19.81
C GLY A 62 -29.34 -14.68 21.23
N SER A 63 -28.04 -14.42 21.41
CA SER A 63 -27.52 -13.99 22.71
C SER A 63 -27.89 -12.55 23.05
N ASN A 64 -28.22 -12.30 24.31
CA ASN A 64 -28.41 -10.95 24.83
C ASN A 64 -27.03 -10.32 25.09
N TRP A 65 -26.71 -9.25 24.36
CA TRP A 65 -25.43 -8.54 24.47
C TRP A 65 -25.46 -7.37 25.47
N ASN A 66 -26.62 -7.05 26.05
CA ASN A 66 -26.77 -5.88 26.93
C ASN A 66 -25.93 -5.95 28.21
N ASP A 67 -25.63 -7.16 28.69
CA ASP A 67 -24.84 -7.38 29.91
C ASP A 67 -23.37 -7.74 29.61
N VAL A 68 -22.95 -7.66 28.34
CA VAL A 68 -21.59 -8.03 27.93
C VAL A 68 -20.69 -6.79 27.89
N THR A 69 -19.66 -6.78 28.73
CA THR A 69 -18.60 -5.77 28.70
C THR A 69 -17.33 -6.37 28.11
N PHE A 70 -16.82 -5.78 27.03
CA PHE A 70 -15.55 -6.20 26.43
C PHE A 70 -14.38 -5.41 27.02
N LEU A 71 -13.28 -6.11 27.29
CA LEU A 71 -11.99 -5.52 27.65
C LEU A 71 -10.92 -6.11 26.73
N ASP A 72 -10.00 -5.27 26.27
CA ASP A 72 -8.83 -5.68 25.50
C ASP A 72 -7.64 -4.82 25.93
N GLU A 73 -6.45 -5.42 25.90
CA GLU A 73 -5.20 -4.71 26.16
C GLU A 73 -4.55 -4.34 24.83
N LYS A 74 -4.40 -3.04 24.58
CA LYS A 74 -3.72 -2.54 23.39
C LYS A 74 -2.45 -1.78 23.76
N LYS A 75 -1.32 -2.25 23.23
CA LYS A 75 -0.07 -1.49 23.25
C LYS A 75 -0.13 -0.36 22.22
N PHE A 76 -0.03 0.89 22.67
CA PHE A 76 0.12 2.06 21.80
C PHE A 76 1.61 2.42 21.72
N ASN A 77 2.25 2.10 20.59
CA ASN A 77 3.61 2.58 20.32
C ASN A 77 3.49 4.00 19.74
N LEU A 78 4.24 4.96 20.28
CA LEU A 78 4.26 6.36 19.81
C LEU A 78 5.41 6.63 18.82
N ASP A 79 6.11 5.58 18.40
CA ASP A 79 7.43 5.70 17.76
C ASP A 79 7.37 5.81 16.23
N GLU A 80 6.25 5.48 15.59
CA GLU A 80 6.13 5.52 14.12
C GLU A 80 4.67 5.67 13.66
N PRO A 81 4.38 6.33 12.53
CA PRO A 81 3.06 6.32 11.90
C PRO A 81 2.67 4.89 11.44
N ASP A 82 2.15 4.11 12.38
CA ASP A 82 1.83 2.71 12.17
C ASP A 82 0.78 2.56 11.04
N GLY A 83 1.17 1.88 9.95
CA GLY A 83 0.24 1.52 8.87
C GLY A 83 0.08 2.51 7.71
N PHE A 84 0.95 3.54 7.57
CA PHE A 84 0.98 4.41 6.37
C PHE A 84 2.18 4.14 5.45
N LYS A 85 2.40 2.87 5.10
CA LYS A 85 3.42 2.51 4.11
C LYS A 85 2.85 2.68 2.70
N PHE A 86 3.27 3.73 2.00
CA PHE A 86 3.00 3.97 0.59
C PHE A 86 4.28 3.76 -0.21
N ASP A 87 4.17 3.15 -1.39
CA ASP A 87 5.30 2.96 -2.28
C ASP A 87 4.87 3.10 -3.75
N TRP A 88 5.86 3.21 -4.64
CA TRP A 88 5.69 3.23 -6.08
C TRP A 88 5.76 1.80 -6.63
N TYR A 89 4.72 1.33 -7.31
CA TYR A 89 4.68 0.00 -7.90
C TYR A 89 4.54 0.04 -9.40
N ASP A 90 5.26 -0.85 -10.05
CA ASP A 90 5.07 -1.22 -11.45
C ASP A 90 3.79 -2.06 -11.59
N LEU A 91 2.91 -1.70 -12.52
CA LEU A 91 1.64 -2.39 -12.77
C LEU A 91 1.83 -3.80 -13.35
N HIS A 92 2.99 -4.11 -13.90
CA HIS A 92 3.28 -5.43 -14.49
C HIS A 92 3.84 -6.44 -13.48
N LYS A 93 4.05 -6.03 -12.21
CA LYS A 93 4.65 -6.88 -11.18
C LYS A 93 3.64 -7.22 -10.10
N GLU A 94 3.80 -8.41 -9.51
CA GLU A 94 3.04 -8.77 -8.32
C GLU A 94 3.29 -7.76 -7.18
N HIS A 95 2.21 -7.42 -6.48
CA HIS A 95 2.26 -6.40 -5.45
C HIS A 95 2.96 -6.94 -4.19
N PRO A 96 4.00 -6.25 -3.67
CA PRO A 96 4.58 -6.61 -2.40
C PRO A 96 3.54 -6.45 -1.29
N LEU A 97 3.34 -7.51 -0.52
CA LEU A 97 2.52 -7.48 0.68
C LEU A 97 3.40 -7.14 1.87
N PHE A 98 2.97 -6.23 2.73
CA PHE A 98 3.69 -5.89 3.94
C PHE A 98 3.19 -6.72 5.13
N SER A 99 4.12 -7.22 5.96
CA SER A 99 3.79 -7.90 7.22
C SER A 99 3.53 -6.89 8.33
N LYS A 100 2.31 -6.91 8.92
CA LYS A 100 1.97 -6.07 10.06
C LYS A 100 2.72 -6.43 11.36
N ARG A 101 3.36 -7.60 11.41
CA ARG A 101 4.17 -8.04 12.55
C ARG A 101 5.63 -8.05 12.13
N GLN A 102 6.40 -7.08 12.61
CA GLN A 102 7.85 -7.21 12.73
C GLN A 102 8.10 -7.87 14.09
N PHE A 103 8.46 -9.15 14.09
CA PHE A 103 9.07 -9.74 15.26
C PHE A 103 10.48 -9.16 15.32
N VAL A 104 10.71 -8.17 16.18
CA VAL A 104 12.06 -7.86 16.62
C VAL A 104 12.45 -9.00 17.56
N ILE A 105 13.43 -9.80 17.15
CA ILE A 105 14.10 -10.78 18.01
C ILE A 105 15.09 -10.02 18.89
#